data_AF-A0A545SRM8-F1
#
_entry.id   AF-A0A545SRM8-F1
#
_cell.length_a   1.000
_cell.length_b   1.000
_cell.length_c   1.000
_cell.angle_alpha   90.00
_cell.angle_beta   90.00
_cell.angle_gamma   90.00
#
_symmetry.space_group_name_H-M   'P 1'
#
loop_
_entity.id
_entity.type
_entity.pdbx_description
1 polymer ?
#
loop_
_entity_poly.entity_id
_entity_poly.type
_entity_poly.pdbx_seq_one_letter_code
_entity_poly.pdbx_strand_id
1 'polypeptide(L)'
;MSLLQLLQQAQNGQGLSALAEQVGLDQTQAGDLTSLLAPVIGKAAKQQAESGGLDSILGALKGEAQAGMFDDVAQAASPEGAAQGANFLNGLLGDNGTNALAEQAAERTGIGMEQIMAFLPALGAMAQGGLQKQMPDASIDALQAAQSQGSSGGLMGLVGGLLGGNQQGGPDLSALTSLLDADGDGSVVDDIMAKLSK
;
A
#
# COMPACT_ATOMS: atom_id res chain seq x y z
N MET A 1 -7.35 -3.04 -8.75
CA MET A 1 -8.00 -3.21 -7.43
C MET A 1 -8.27 -1.82 -6.87
N SER A 2 -9.47 -1.53 -6.39
CA SER A 2 -9.75 -0.24 -5.73
C SER A 2 -9.28 -0.28 -4.27
N LEU A 3 -8.97 0.88 -3.69
CA LEU A 3 -8.65 1.01 -2.26
C LEU A 3 -9.77 0.42 -1.39
N LEU A 4 -11.03 0.59 -1.80
CA LEU A 4 -12.19 0.01 -1.14
C LEU A 4 -12.12 -1.52 -1.07
N GLN A 5 -11.72 -2.15 -2.16
CA GLN A 5 -11.65 -3.61 -2.26
C GLN A 5 -10.48 -4.16 -1.44
N LEU A 6 -9.38 -3.42 -1.38
CA LEU A 6 -8.28 -3.71 -0.45
C LEU A 6 -8.75 -3.65 1.00
N LEU A 7 -9.43 -2.56 1.39
CA LEU A 7 -9.88 -2.33 2.75
C LEU A 7 -10.95 -3.36 3.19
N GLN A 8 -11.84 -3.74 2.28
CA GLN A 8 -12.80 -4.83 2.48
C GLN A 8 -12.12 -6.19 2.65
N GLN A 9 -11.09 -6.48 1.85
CA GLN A 9 -10.42 -7.79 1.83
C GLN A 9 -9.45 -7.95 2.99
N ALA A 10 -8.78 -6.88 3.42
CA ALA A 10 -7.68 -6.98 4.36
C ALA A 10 -8.15 -7.09 5.83
N GLN A 11 -9.42 -6.82 6.14
CA GLN A 11 -9.99 -7.03 7.49
C GLN A 11 -11.39 -7.68 7.49
N ASN A 12 -11.81 -8.32 6.40
CA ASN A 12 -13.19 -8.83 6.24
C ASN A 12 -14.26 -7.76 6.56
N GLY A 13 -13.98 -6.47 6.31
CA GLY A 13 -14.86 -5.34 6.64
C GLY A 13 -14.96 -4.95 8.13
N GLN A 14 -14.25 -5.62 9.04
CA GLN A 14 -14.34 -5.37 10.48
C GLN A 14 -13.65 -4.06 10.91
N GLY A 15 -12.50 -3.75 10.32
CA GLY A 15 -11.73 -2.55 10.65
C GLY A 15 -12.51 -1.25 10.42
N LEU A 16 -13.29 -1.18 9.35
CA LEU A 16 -14.12 -0.01 9.07
C LEU A 16 -15.22 0.18 10.12
N SER A 17 -15.79 -0.93 10.60
CA SER A 17 -16.87 -0.91 11.60
C SER A 17 -16.34 -0.50 12.97
N ALA A 18 -15.21 -1.06 13.37
CA ALA A 18 -14.52 -0.67 14.61
C ALA A 18 -14.06 0.80 14.56
N LEU A 19 -13.60 1.29 13.40
CA LEU A 19 -13.26 2.69 13.23
C LEU A 19 -14.48 3.58 13.41
N ALA A 20 -15.61 3.21 12.80
CA ALA A 20 -16.87 3.94 12.93
C ALA A 20 -17.27 4.09 14.40
N GLU A 21 -17.26 2.99 15.15
CA GLU A 21 -17.59 2.99 16.58
C GLU A 21 -16.67 3.92 17.38
N GLN A 22 -15.38 3.93 17.07
CA GLN A 22 -14.39 4.74 17.79
C GLN A 22 -14.57 6.25 17.56
N VAL A 23 -15.08 6.66 16.41
CA VAL A 23 -15.37 8.08 16.11
C VAL A 23 -16.84 8.46 16.31
N GLY A 24 -17.67 7.53 16.82
CA GLY A 24 -19.08 7.77 17.07
C GLY A 24 -19.97 7.82 15.82
N LEU A 25 -19.57 7.11 14.76
CA LEU A 25 -20.37 6.87 13.56
C LEU A 25 -21.03 5.50 13.63
N ASP A 26 -22.23 5.37 13.07
CA ASP A 26 -22.80 4.05 12.84
C ASP A 26 -22.18 3.37 11.60
N GLN A 27 -22.36 2.05 11.51
CA GLN A 27 -21.79 1.24 10.44
C GLN A 27 -22.30 1.64 9.04
N THR A 28 -23.54 2.15 8.94
CA THR A 28 -24.12 2.63 7.68
C THR A 28 -23.46 3.93 7.28
N GLN A 29 -23.35 4.89 8.22
CA GLN A 29 -22.65 6.16 8.01
C GLN A 29 -21.21 5.97 7.55
N ALA A 30 -20.45 5.10 8.20
CA ALA A 30 -19.07 4.82 7.80
C ALA A 30 -18.97 4.13 6.43
N GLY A 31 -19.93 3.24 6.11
CA GLY A 31 -20.05 2.62 4.80
C GLY A 31 -20.34 3.62 3.67
N ASP A 32 -21.30 4.52 3.89
CA ASP A 32 -21.68 5.58 2.96
C ASP A 32 -20.53 6.57 2.76
N LEU A 33 -19.90 6.98 3.86
CA LEU A 33 -18.75 7.87 3.84
C LEU A 33 -17.60 7.24 3.07
N THR A 34 -17.22 6.00 3.36
CA THR A 34 -16.13 5.31 2.64
C THR A 34 -16.44 5.13 1.16
N SER A 35 -17.69 4.82 0.81
CA SER A 35 -18.14 4.67 -0.58
C SER A 35 -18.08 6.00 -1.35
N LEU A 36 -18.32 7.12 -0.66
CA LEU A 36 -18.19 8.46 -1.21
C LEU A 36 -16.72 8.87 -1.40
N LEU A 37 -15.89 8.59 -0.39
CA LEU A 37 -14.50 9.05 -0.32
C LEU A 37 -13.56 8.25 -1.23
N ALA A 38 -13.74 6.93 -1.30
CA ALA A 38 -12.87 6.03 -2.06
C ALA A 38 -12.63 6.46 -3.53
N PRO A 39 -13.65 6.80 -4.34
CA PRO A 39 -13.42 7.24 -5.71
C PRO A 39 -12.71 8.60 -5.80
N VAL A 40 -12.90 9.49 -4.83
CA VAL A 40 -12.24 10.81 -4.82
C VAL A 40 -10.76 10.64 -4.48
N ILE A 41 -10.45 9.91 -3.42
CA ILE A 41 -9.08 9.59 -3.01
C ILE A 41 -8.34 8.85 -4.13
N GLY A 42 -8.98 7.86 -4.76
CA GLY A 42 -8.39 7.12 -5.87
C GLY A 42 -8.08 7.99 -7.09
N LYS A 43 -8.96 8.94 -7.43
CA LYS A 43 -8.71 9.91 -8.51
C LYS A 43 -7.57 10.87 -8.15
N ALA A 44 -7.56 11.39 -6.93
CA ALA A 44 -6.52 12.28 -6.45
C ALA A 44 -5.14 11.60 -6.44
N ALA A 45 -5.06 10.37 -5.93
CA ALA A 45 -3.85 9.56 -5.98
C ALA A 45 -3.33 9.36 -7.41
N LYS A 46 -4.24 9.02 -8.34
CA LYS A 46 -3.89 8.87 -9.76
C LYS A 46 -3.37 10.19 -10.35
N GLN A 47 -4.08 11.29 -10.12
CA GLN A 47 -3.68 12.61 -10.63
C GLN A 47 -2.34 13.06 -10.06
N GLN A 48 -2.08 12.79 -8.78
CA GLN A 48 -0.83 13.14 -8.13
C GLN A 48 0.33 12.28 -8.67
N ALA A 49 0.12 10.99 -8.92
CA ALA A 49 1.10 10.14 -9.59
C ALA A 49 1.41 10.62 -11.02
N GLU A 50 0.39 11.02 -11.78
CA GLU A 50 0.54 11.56 -13.14
C GLU A 50 1.24 12.93 -13.18
N SER A 51 1.11 13.74 -12.12
CA SER A 51 1.70 15.08 -12.02
C SER A 51 3.14 15.08 -11.49
N GLY A 52 3.76 13.90 -11.29
CA GLY A 52 5.13 13.76 -10.77
C GLY A 52 5.21 13.74 -9.24
N GLY A 53 4.07 13.67 -8.53
CA GLY A 53 4.02 13.56 -7.07
C GLY A 53 4.19 12.12 -6.54
N LEU A 54 4.54 11.16 -7.39
CA LEU A 54 4.66 9.75 -7.02
C LEU A 54 5.70 9.52 -5.91
N ASP A 55 6.83 10.24 -5.94
CA ASP A 55 7.86 10.17 -4.89
C ASP A 55 7.33 10.59 -3.51
N SER A 56 6.46 11.59 -3.47
CA SER A 56 5.84 12.05 -2.21
C SER A 56 4.90 10.98 -1.65
N ILE A 57 4.11 10.35 -2.53
CA ILE A 57 3.19 9.27 -2.15
C ILE A 57 3.97 8.06 -1.65
N LEU A 58 5.01 7.65 -2.39
CA LEU A 58 5.88 6.54 -2.02
C LEU A 58 6.60 6.81 -0.70
N GLY A 59 7.13 8.02 -0.51
CA GLY A 59 7.73 8.44 0.75
C GLY A 59 6.75 8.43 1.93
N ALA A 60 5.49 8.79 1.70
CA ALA A 60 4.44 8.74 2.73
C ALA A 60 4.02 7.29 3.06
N LEU A 61 4.14 6.36 2.11
CA LEU A 61 3.89 4.94 2.35
C LEU A 61 5.00 4.31 3.21
N LYS A 62 6.26 4.71 3.00
CA LYS A 62 7.42 4.11 3.65
C LYS A 62 7.35 4.13 5.18
N GLY A 63 7.74 3.01 5.77
CA GLY A 63 7.87 2.79 7.20
C GLY A 63 7.06 1.59 7.68
N GLU A 64 7.73 0.68 8.39
CA GLU A 64 7.11 -0.53 8.94
C GLU A 64 6.15 -0.26 10.10
N ALA A 65 6.31 0.86 10.81
CA ALA A 65 5.43 1.22 11.93
C ALA A 65 3.97 1.41 11.49
N GLN A 66 3.75 1.71 10.21
CA GLN A 66 2.42 2.01 9.67
C GLN A 66 1.61 0.76 9.34
N ALA A 67 2.26 -0.40 9.14
CA ALA A 67 1.55 -1.65 8.87
C ALA A 67 0.64 -2.07 10.04
N GLY A 68 1.02 -1.74 11.27
CA GLY A 68 0.23 -2.02 12.49
C GLY A 68 -1.07 -1.23 12.56
N MET A 69 -1.13 -0.02 12.00
CA MET A 69 -2.33 0.82 11.97
C MET A 69 -3.44 0.23 11.11
N PHE A 70 -3.07 -0.66 10.19
CA PHE A 70 -4.07 -1.42 9.47
C PHE A 70 -4.75 -2.47 10.37
N ASP A 71 -4.03 -3.14 11.25
CA ASP A 71 -4.60 -4.19 12.12
C ASP A 71 -5.24 -3.64 13.39
N ASP A 72 -4.74 -2.51 13.90
CA ASP A 72 -5.16 -1.90 15.14
C ASP A 72 -5.82 -0.54 14.87
N VAL A 73 -7.15 -0.54 14.91
CA VAL A 73 -7.97 0.67 14.75
C VAL A 73 -7.69 1.69 15.84
N ALA A 74 -7.40 1.26 17.07
CA ALA A 74 -7.08 2.18 18.15
C ALA A 74 -5.74 2.90 17.90
N GLN A 75 -4.79 2.22 17.24
CA GLN A 75 -3.59 2.88 16.74
C GLN A 75 -3.87 3.82 15.56
N ALA A 76 -4.72 3.44 14.61
CA ALA A 76 -5.08 4.34 13.50
C ALA A 76 -5.82 5.61 13.97
N ALA A 77 -6.67 5.48 14.99
CA ALA A 77 -7.41 6.57 15.60
C ALA A 77 -6.63 7.33 16.69
N SER A 78 -5.42 6.86 17.06
CA SER A 78 -4.55 7.58 17.98
C SER A 78 -4.11 8.94 17.41
N PRO A 79 -3.65 9.89 18.24
CA PRO A 79 -3.12 11.16 17.75
C PRO A 79 -2.00 10.98 16.71
N GLU A 80 -1.13 10.00 16.92
CA GLU A 80 -0.04 9.66 16.01
C GLU A 80 -0.58 9.07 14.68
N GLY A 81 -1.52 8.13 14.75
CA GLY A 81 -2.14 7.52 13.57
C GLY A 81 -2.92 8.55 12.76
N ALA A 82 -3.75 9.36 13.41
CA ALA A 82 -4.48 10.44 12.77
C ALA A 82 -3.53 11.46 12.10
N ALA A 83 -2.43 11.85 12.75
CA ALA A 83 -1.46 12.75 12.14
C ALA A 83 -0.81 12.13 10.89
N GLN A 84 -0.47 10.84 10.93
CA GLN A 84 0.09 10.14 9.77
C GLN A 84 -0.91 10.04 8.62
N GLY A 85 -2.13 9.62 8.91
CA GLY A 85 -3.18 9.51 7.90
C GLY A 85 -3.58 10.86 7.31
N ALA A 86 -3.57 11.94 8.10
CA ALA A 86 -3.75 13.30 7.60
C ALA A 86 -2.63 13.70 6.63
N ASN A 87 -1.37 13.39 6.95
CA ASN A 87 -0.23 13.65 6.06
C ASN A 87 -0.34 12.85 4.76
N PHE A 88 -0.70 11.57 4.84
CA PHE A 88 -0.93 10.73 3.68
C PHE A 88 -2.04 11.30 2.78
N LEU A 89 -3.19 11.65 3.36
CA LEU A 89 -4.31 12.24 2.64
C LEU A 89 -3.96 13.60 2.02
N ASN A 90 -3.24 14.47 2.73
CA ASN A 90 -2.76 15.74 2.19
C ASN A 90 -1.77 15.54 1.02
N GLY A 91 -0.91 14.52 1.08
CA GLY A 91 -0.03 14.17 -0.02
C GLY A 91 -0.80 13.74 -1.28
N LEU A 92 -1.93 13.05 -1.11
CA LEU A 92 -2.79 12.59 -2.21
C LEU A 92 -3.71 13.70 -2.75
N LEU A 93 -4.38 14.42 -1.87
CA LEU A 93 -5.44 15.38 -2.20
C LEU A 93 -4.90 16.80 -2.43
N GLY A 94 -3.66 17.07 -2.00
CA GLY A 94 -3.07 18.40 -1.99
C GLY A 94 -3.51 19.25 -0.80
N ASP A 95 -2.92 20.44 -0.69
CA ASP A 95 -3.24 21.41 0.37
C ASP A 95 -4.74 21.77 0.34
N ASN A 96 -5.41 21.68 1.49
CA ASN A 96 -6.85 21.86 1.68
C ASN A 96 -7.78 20.80 1.07
N GLY A 97 -7.23 19.82 0.32
CA GLY A 97 -8.05 18.78 -0.30
C GLY A 97 -8.82 17.92 0.70
N THR A 98 -8.23 17.66 1.86
CA THR A 98 -8.89 16.95 2.98
C THR A 98 -10.10 17.72 3.53
N ASN A 99 -9.99 19.05 3.68
CA ASN A 99 -11.10 19.89 4.16
C ASN A 99 -12.24 19.95 3.15
N ALA A 100 -11.93 20.18 1.86
CA ALA A 100 -12.94 20.21 0.80
C ALA A 100 -13.68 18.85 0.68
N LEU A 101 -12.94 17.76 0.85
CA LEU A 101 -13.51 16.42 0.85
C LEU A 101 -14.43 16.19 2.06
N ALA A 102 -14.04 16.68 3.23
CA ALA A 102 -14.85 16.60 4.45
C ALA A 102 -16.15 17.41 4.34
N GLU A 103 -16.09 18.63 3.79
CA GLU A 103 -17.27 19.47 3.52
C GLU A 103 -18.24 18.77 2.57
N GLN A 104 -17.73 18.29 1.44
CA GLN A 104 -18.55 17.56 0.47
C GLN A 104 -19.16 16.28 1.05
N ALA A 105 -18.42 15.60 1.94
CA ALA A 105 -18.93 14.44 2.64
C ALA A 105 -20.05 14.79 3.62
N ALA A 106 -19.90 15.87 4.38
CA ALA A 106 -20.92 16.36 5.31
C ALA A 106 -22.23 16.68 4.59
N GLU A 107 -22.15 17.40 3.47
CA GLU A 107 -23.32 17.77 2.67
C GLU A 107 -24.07 16.56 2.10
N ARG A 108 -23.35 15.49 1.73
CA ARG A 108 -23.94 14.33 1.05
C ARG A 108 -24.41 13.24 1.98
N THR A 109 -23.78 13.09 3.15
CA THR A 109 -24.09 12.04 4.13
C THR A 109 -24.94 12.55 5.29
N GLY A 110 -24.96 13.86 5.53
CA GLY A 110 -25.59 14.46 6.71
C GLY A 110 -24.81 14.21 8.02
N ILE A 111 -23.60 13.64 7.94
CA ILE A 111 -22.72 13.41 9.09
C ILE A 111 -22.11 14.76 9.52
N GLY A 112 -21.92 14.94 10.83
CA GLY A 112 -21.31 16.15 11.37
C GLY A 112 -19.85 16.30 10.94
N MET A 113 -19.45 17.54 10.62
CA MET A 113 -18.08 17.85 10.18
C MET A 113 -17.01 17.37 11.16
N GLU A 114 -17.28 17.47 12.47
CA GLU A 114 -16.37 17.01 13.53
C GLU A 114 -16.10 15.49 13.44
N GLN A 115 -17.14 14.69 13.20
CA GLN A 115 -17.02 13.24 13.08
C GLN A 115 -16.28 12.86 11.80
N ILE A 116 -16.54 13.56 10.69
CA ILE A 116 -15.84 13.34 9.42
C ILE A 116 -14.35 13.70 9.55
N MET A 117 -14.04 14.81 10.21
CA MET A 117 -12.68 15.26 10.45
C MET A 117 -11.91 14.35 11.42
N ALA A 118 -12.60 13.64 12.32
CA ALA A 118 -12.01 12.58 13.13
C ALA A 118 -11.84 11.27 12.35
N PHE A 119 -12.79 10.96 11.46
CA PHE A 119 -12.81 9.72 10.68
C PHE A 119 -11.79 9.70 9.54
N LEU A 120 -11.70 10.79 8.77
CA LEU A 120 -10.85 10.88 7.59
C LEU A 120 -9.39 10.53 7.87
N PRO A 121 -8.71 11.15 8.85
CA PRO A 121 -7.32 10.86 9.12
C PRO A 121 -7.10 9.41 9.55
N ALA A 122 -7.97 8.87 10.40
CA ALA A 122 -7.86 7.47 10.82
C ALA A 122 -8.10 6.49 9.66
N LEU A 123 -9.05 6.77 8.77
CA LEU A 123 -9.25 6.02 7.53
C LEU A 123 -7.99 6.11 6.63
N GLY A 124 -7.38 7.29 6.55
CA GLY A 124 -6.12 7.51 5.83
C GLY A 124 -4.97 6.66 6.38
N ALA A 125 -4.85 6.59 7.71
CA ALA A 125 -3.83 5.79 8.39
C ALA A 125 -4.03 4.28 8.13
N MET A 126 -5.28 3.80 8.22
CA MET A 126 -5.61 2.43 7.86
C MET A 126 -5.31 2.14 6.39
N ALA A 127 -5.72 3.03 5.48
CA ALA A 127 -5.47 2.89 4.05
C ALA A 127 -3.96 2.82 3.76
N GLN A 128 -3.18 3.71 4.37
CA GLN A 128 -1.72 3.74 4.27
C GLN A 128 -1.11 2.43 4.81
N GLY A 129 -1.49 1.98 6.00
CA GLY A 129 -1.00 0.73 6.58
C GLY A 129 -1.34 -0.50 5.74
N GLY A 130 -2.55 -0.53 5.17
CA GLY A 130 -2.99 -1.62 4.29
C GLY A 130 -2.20 -1.65 2.98
N LEU A 131 -1.89 -0.49 2.41
CA LEU A 131 -1.03 -0.37 1.23
C LEU A 131 0.41 -0.78 1.54
N GLN A 132 0.95 -0.37 2.69
CA GLN A 132 2.30 -0.73 3.13
C GLN A 132 2.45 -2.25 3.33
N LYS A 133 1.40 -2.93 3.81
CA LYS A 133 1.38 -4.40 3.86
C LYS A 133 1.45 -5.06 2.48
N GLN A 134 0.90 -4.41 1.46
CA GLN A 134 0.95 -4.92 0.08
C GLN A 134 2.23 -4.54 -0.65
N MET A 135 2.80 -3.39 -0.31
CA MET A 135 4.03 -2.86 -0.87
C MET A 135 5.04 -2.62 0.26
N PRO A 136 5.84 -3.64 0.63
CA PRO A 136 6.90 -3.47 1.60
C PRO A 136 7.89 -2.39 1.15
N ASP A 137 8.63 -1.80 2.10
CA ASP A 137 9.63 -0.75 1.83
C ASP A 137 10.61 -1.15 0.71
N ALA A 138 11.05 -2.41 0.65
CA ALA A 138 11.91 -2.91 -0.42
C ALA A 138 11.28 -2.79 -1.84
N SER A 139 9.96 -2.95 -1.94
CA SER A 139 9.23 -2.78 -3.21
C SER A 139 9.10 -1.30 -3.58
N ILE A 140 8.87 -0.45 -2.58
CA ILE A 140 8.82 1.01 -2.76
C ILE A 140 10.19 1.53 -3.22
N ASP A 141 11.27 1.09 -2.57
CA ASP A 141 12.64 1.45 -2.92
C ASP A 141 12.99 1.00 -4.35
N ALA A 142 12.57 -0.20 -4.75
CA ALA A 142 12.74 -0.70 -6.11
C ALA A 142 11.97 0.16 -7.14
N LEU A 143 10.74 0.58 -6.81
CA LEU A 143 9.93 1.44 -7.69
C LEU A 143 10.53 2.84 -7.83
N GLN A 144 11.01 3.40 -6.72
CA GLN A 144 11.64 4.72 -6.69
C GLN A 144 12.99 4.72 -7.45
N ALA A 145 13.78 3.66 -7.29
CA ALA A 145 14.98 3.45 -8.09
C ALA A 145 14.67 3.36 -9.59
N ALA A 146 13.61 2.63 -9.97
CA ALA A 146 13.17 2.50 -11.35
C ALA A 146 12.63 3.81 -11.96
N GLN A 147 12.09 4.71 -11.14
CA GLN A 147 11.65 6.04 -11.58
C GLN A 147 12.82 7.00 -11.79
N SER A 148 13.85 6.94 -10.93
CA SER A 148 15.05 7.79 -11.03
C SER A 148 15.90 7.49 -12.27
N GLN A 149 15.81 6.26 -12.80
CA GLN A 149 16.53 5.81 -13.97
C GLN A 149 15.53 5.63 -15.12
N GLY A 150 15.13 6.77 -15.69
CA GLY A 150 14.02 6.87 -16.65
C GLY A 150 13.92 5.70 -17.64
N SER A 151 12.81 4.98 -17.53
CA SER A 151 12.24 4.13 -18.59
C SER A 151 13.07 2.91 -19.02
N SER A 152 12.65 1.70 -18.58
CA SER A 152 12.73 0.38 -19.28
C SER A 152 12.95 -0.87 -18.38
N GLY A 153 13.02 -0.73 -17.05
CA GLY A 153 13.52 -1.80 -16.16
C GLY A 153 12.52 -2.77 -15.52
N GLY A 154 11.26 -2.89 -15.97
CA GLY A 154 10.18 -3.61 -15.26
C GLY A 154 10.38 -5.12 -14.97
N LEU A 155 11.45 -5.74 -15.47
CA LEU A 155 11.89 -7.09 -15.11
C LEU A 155 13.38 -7.14 -14.74
N MET A 156 14.20 -6.27 -15.34
CA MET A 156 15.64 -6.16 -15.03
C MET A 156 15.91 -5.57 -13.65
N GLY A 157 15.01 -4.73 -13.12
CA GLY A 157 15.12 -4.16 -11.77
C GLY A 157 14.81 -5.17 -10.66
N LEU A 158 13.93 -6.14 -10.91
CA LEU A 158 13.70 -7.26 -9.98
C LEU A 158 14.91 -8.22 -9.99
N VAL A 159 15.49 -8.47 -11.16
CA VAL A 159 16.74 -9.24 -11.29
C VAL A 159 17.92 -8.49 -10.67
N GLY A 160 18.00 -7.17 -10.83
CA GLY A 160 19.05 -6.33 -10.24
C GLY A 160 18.91 -6.13 -8.73
N GLY A 161 17.68 -6.08 -8.20
CA GLY A 161 17.42 -6.04 -6.76
C GLY A 161 17.73 -7.36 -6.06
N LEU A 162 17.50 -8.49 -6.75
CA LEU A 162 17.91 -9.82 -6.28
C LEU A 162 19.43 -10.05 -6.42
N LEU A 163 20.07 -9.39 -7.38
CA LEU A 163 21.50 -9.60 -7.72
C LEU A 163 22.44 -8.52 -7.17
N GLY A 164 21.91 -7.41 -6.64
CA GLY A 164 22.69 -6.20 -6.32
C GLY A 164 22.77 -5.80 -4.84
N GLY A 165 22.10 -6.52 -3.93
CA GLY A 165 22.19 -6.29 -2.48
C GLY A 165 23.45 -6.93 -1.88
N ASN A 166 24.52 -6.17 -1.76
CA ASN A 166 25.86 -6.63 -1.39
C ASN A 166 26.02 -6.96 0.11
N GLN A 167 26.08 -8.25 0.47
CA GLN A 167 26.78 -8.72 1.68
C GLN A 167 27.31 -10.15 1.50
N GLN A 168 28.56 -10.25 1.06
CA GLN A 168 29.54 -11.31 1.41
C GLN A 168 28.96 -12.72 1.64
N GLY A 169 28.55 -13.33 0.54
CA GLY A 169 28.02 -14.68 0.44
C GLY A 169 27.32 -14.69 -0.91
N GLY A 170 27.92 -15.35 -1.90
CA GLY A 170 27.38 -15.34 -3.27
C GLY A 170 25.89 -15.64 -3.26
N PRO A 171 25.12 -15.14 -4.25
CA PRO A 171 23.71 -15.49 -4.37
C PRO A 171 23.62 -17.00 -4.22
N ASP A 172 22.84 -17.46 -3.24
CA ASP A 172 22.70 -18.87 -2.94
C ASP A 172 21.92 -19.50 -4.10
N LEU A 173 22.63 -19.68 -5.19
CA LEU A 173 22.25 -20.47 -6.33
C LEU A 173 21.93 -21.88 -5.85
N SER A 174 22.37 -22.30 -4.65
CA SER A 174 21.95 -23.56 -4.03
C SER A 174 20.46 -23.60 -3.73
N ALA A 175 19.78 -22.48 -3.43
CA ALA A 175 18.34 -22.46 -3.19
C ALA A 175 17.53 -22.54 -4.51
N LEU A 176 18.05 -21.94 -5.59
CA LEU A 176 17.49 -22.05 -6.94
C LEU A 176 17.86 -23.37 -7.61
N THR A 177 19.04 -23.94 -7.36
CA THR A 177 19.41 -25.28 -7.79
C THR A 177 18.67 -26.33 -6.97
N SER A 178 18.42 -26.15 -5.67
CA SER A 178 17.57 -27.08 -4.89
C SER A 178 16.12 -27.11 -5.35
N LEU A 179 15.64 -26.04 -6.00
CA LEU A 179 14.31 -25.99 -6.59
C LEU A 179 14.29 -26.58 -8.02
N LEU A 180 15.39 -26.48 -8.76
CA LEU A 180 15.58 -27.14 -10.06
C LEU A 180 15.98 -28.63 -9.92
N ASP A 181 16.60 -28.99 -8.81
CA ASP A 181 17.04 -30.33 -8.37
C ASP A 181 15.98 -30.92 -7.44
N ALA A 182 14.71 -30.74 -7.80
CA ALA A 182 13.57 -31.17 -7.00
C ALA A 182 13.47 -32.71 -6.85
N ASP A 183 14.30 -33.48 -7.58
CA ASP A 183 14.51 -34.92 -7.39
C ASP A 183 15.87 -35.29 -6.77
N GLY A 184 16.78 -34.32 -6.58
CA GLY A 184 17.99 -34.43 -5.77
C GLY A 184 19.14 -35.22 -6.40
N ASP A 185 19.28 -35.20 -7.72
CA ASP A 185 20.25 -36.02 -8.46
C ASP A 185 21.54 -35.27 -8.86
N GLY A 186 21.52 -33.93 -8.85
CA GLY A 186 22.69 -33.09 -9.07
C GLY A 186 23.28 -33.08 -10.50
N SER A 187 22.52 -33.43 -11.54
CA SER A 187 23.08 -33.59 -12.90
C SER A 187 22.25 -33.00 -14.06
N VAL A 188 22.02 -31.68 -14.04
CA VAL A 188 21.35 -30.91 -15.13
C VAL A 188 21.98 -31.06 -16.54
N VAL A 189 23.21 -31.55 -16.64
CA VAL A 189 23.92 -31.75 -17.92
C VAL A 189 23.48 -33.05 -18.61
N ASP A 190 23.04 -34.06 -17.85
CA ASP A 190 22.68 -35.38 -18.41
C ASP A 190 21.31 -35.34 -19.11
N ASP A 191 20.35 -34.58 -18.58
CA ASP A 191 19.02 -34.41 -19.19
C ASP A 191 19.03 -33.67 -20.53
N ILE A 192 19.94 -32.70 -20.67
CA ILE A 192 20.09 -31.92 -21.91
C ILE A 192 20.74 -32.80 -22.99
N MET A 193 21.67 -33.68 -22.60
CA MET A 193 22.36 -34.59 -23.52
C MET A 193 21.47 -35.79 -23.91
N ALA A 194 20.58 -36.22 -23.02
CA ALA A 194 19.56 -37.25 -23.28
C ALA A 194 18.45 -36.77 -24.24
N LYS A 195 18.04 -35.50 -24.17
CA LYS A 195 17.05 -34.92 -25.10
C LYS A 195 17.60 -34.62 -26.50
N LEU A 196 18.93 -34.53 -26.65
CA LEU A 196 19.57 -34.27 -27.94
C LEU A 196 19.97 -35.55 -28.70
N SER A 197 19.91 -36.71 -28.04
CA SER A 197 20.29 -38.02 -28.59
C SER A 197 19.10 -38.90 -28.96
N LYS A 198 17.90 -38.33 -29.08
CA LYS A 198 16.68 -39.02 -29.53
C LYS A 198 16.11 -38.43 -30.81
#